data_AF-A0ABD7ZV01-F1
#
_entry.id   AF-A0ABD7ZV01-F1
#
_cell.length_a   1.000
_cell.length_b   1.000
_cell.length_c   1.000
_cell.angle_alpha   90.00
_cell.angle_beta   90.00
_cell.angle_gamma   90.00
#
_symmetry.space_group_name_H-M   'P 1'
#
loop_
_entity.id
_entity.type
_entity.pdbx_description
1 polymer ?
#
loop_
_entity_poly.entity_id
_entity_poly.type
_entity_poly.pdbx_seq_one_letter_code
_entity_poly.pdbx_strand_id
1 'polypeptide(L)'
;MRKIIGFWGFILSCSLLIILNLLTSNEWISIIPVFGFVFVLLYNWDDMKQYSKKSIGIMIGIIVVCSLFVGVILIEGQKQMEKMSIFQEWMSSAKSLYIVIVVVIFLRIVISIASYILKEK
;
A
#
# COMPACT_ATOMS: atom_id res chain seq x y z
N MET A 1 -3.42 20.97 4.75
CA MET A 1 -2.40 20.81 3.70
C MET A 1 -1.80 19.40 3.68
N ARG A 2 -1.19 18.90 4.78
CA ARG A 2 -0.56 17.56 4.82
C ARG A 2 -1.48 16.37 4.49
N LYS A 3 -2.70 16.33 5.04
CA LYS A 3 -3.71 15.29 4.67
C LYS A 3 -4.00 15.24 3.17
N ILE A 4 -4.14 16.40 2.54
CA ILE A 4 -4.40 16.51 1.10
C ILE A 4 -3.17 16.01 0.32
N ILE A 5 -1.96 16.42 0.72
CA ILE A 5 -0.71 15.98 0.09
C ILE A 5 -0.47 14.47 0.26
N GLY A 6 -0.76 13.92 1.45
CA GLY A 6 -0.65 12.48 1.71
C GLY A 6 -1.64 11.67 0.88
N PHE A 7 -2.89 12.12 0.78
CA PHE A 7 -3.90 11.46 -0.04
C PHE A 7 -3.56 11.51 -1.53
N TRP A 8 -3.32 12.71 -2.08
CA TRP A 8 -3.00 12.89 -3.50
C TRP A 8 -1.64 12.29 -3.88
N GLY A 9 -0.64 12.35 -3.00
CA GLY A 9 0.65 11.70 -3.22
C GLY A 9 0.56 10.18 -3.21
N PHE A 10 -0.28 9.60 -2.34
CA PHE A 10 -0.55 8.17 -2.36
C PHE A 10 -1.28 7.74 -3.64
N ILE A 11 -2.34 8.46 -4.03
CA ILE A 11 -3.07 8.24 -5.29
C ILE A 11 -2.10 8.32 -6.48
N LEU A 12 -1.25 9.35 -6.52
CA LEU A 12 -0.25 9.52 -7.58
C LEU A 12 0.74 8.35 -7.61
N SER A 13 1.23 7.88 -6.45
CA SER A 13 2.14 6.75 -6.37
C SER A 13 1.52 5.44 -6.88
N CYS A 14 0.24 5.20 -6.59
CA CYS A 14 -0.50 4.05 -7.10
C CYS A 14 -0.74 4.15 -8.61
N SER A 15 -1.11 5.33 -9.10
CA SER A 15 -1.27 5.56 -10.54
C SER A 15 0.05 5.37 -11.29
N LEU A 16 1.16 5.86 -10.73
CA LEU A 16 2.49 5.69 -11.30
C LEU A 16 2.89 4.21 -11.36
N LEU A 17 2.63 3.46 -10.29
CA LEU A 17 2.84 2.01 -10.23
C LEU A 17 2.12 1.28 -11.36
N ILE A 18 0.84 1.62 -11.59
CA ILE A 18 0.02 1.00 -12.64
C ILE A 18 0.58 1.34 -14.03
N ILE A 19 0.91 2.61 -14.28
CA ILE A 19 1.46 3.08 -15.56
C ILE A 19 2.82 2.42 -15.84
N LEU A 20 3.71 2.35 -14.85
CA LEU A 20 5.02 1.73 -15.02
C LEU A 20 4.91 0.23 -15.24
N ASN A 21 4.01 -0.47 -14.55
CA ASN A 21 3.82 -1.91 -14.75
C ASN A 21 3.23 -2.23 -16.14
N LEU A 22 2.47 -1.29 -16.72
CA LEU A 22 1.97 -1.38 -18.09
C LEU A 22 3.07 -1.14 -19.14
N LEU A 23 4.02 -0.23 -18.87
CA LEU A 23 5.11 0.08 -19.81
C LEU A 23 6.29 -0.90 -19.72
N THR A 24 6.63 -1.40 -18.52
CA THR A 24 7.82 -2.21 -18.28
C THR A 24 7.50 -3.21 -17.16
N SER A 25 7.66 -4.52 -17.37
CA SER A 25 7.48 -5.53 -16.30
C SER A 25 8.76 -5.73 -15.48
N ASN A 26 9.30 -4.65 -14.89
CA ASN A 26 10.58 -4.71 -14.16
C ASN A 26 10.36 -4.98 -12.66
N GLU A 27 11.22 -5.81 -12.06
CA GLU A 27 11.14 -6.17 -10.63
C GLU A 27 11.24 -4.94 -9.70
N TRP A 28 11.95 -3.90 -10.17
CA TRP A 28 12.14 -2.61 -9.50
C TRP A 28 10.83 -1.83 -9.26
N ILE A 29 9.76 -2.16 -9.98
CA ILE A 29 8.44 -1.53 -9.78
C ILE A 29 7.86 -1.88 -8.40
N SER A 30 8.29 -3.01 -7.82
CA SER A 30 7.91 -3.42 -6.46
C SER A 30 8.43 -2.48 -5.36
N ILE A 31 9.31 -1.52 -5.67
CA ILE A 31 9.77 -0.48 -4.74
C ILE A 31 8.79 0.71 -4.67
N ILE A 32 8.01 0.97 -5.71
CA ILE A 32 7.06 2.09 -5.76
C ILE A 32 5.95 2.02 -4.68
N PRO A 33 5.39 0.85 -4.31
CA PRO A 33 4.47 0.73 -3.18
C PRO A 33 5.12 1.13 -1.85
N VAL A 34 6.43 0.90 -1.69
CA VAL A 34 7.21 1.32 -0.52
C VAL A 34 7.33 2.85 -0.47
N PHE A 35 7.36 3.55 -1.61
CA PHE A 35 7.28 5.01 -1.62
C PHE A 35 5.88 5.54 -1.31
N GLY A 36 4.82 4.85 -1.74
CA GLY A 36 3.44 5.18 -1.35
C GLY A 36 3.23 5.20 0.16
N PHE A 37 3.99 4.38 0.88
CA PHE A 37 4.01 4.32 2.34
C PHE A 37 4.30 5.66 3.04
N VAL A 38 5.24 6.43 2.49
CA VAL A 38 5.64 7.74 3.05
C VAL A 38 4.45 8.71 3.02
N PHE A 39 3.62 8.61 1.98
CA PHE A 39 2.42 9.42 1.84
C PHE A 39 1.29 9.00 2.79
N VAL A 40 1.16 7.70 3.12
CA VAL A 40 0.23 7.21 4.15
C VAL A 40 0.63 7.71 5.55
N LEU A 41 1.92 7.74 5.86
CA LEU A 41 2.41 8.34 7.10
C LEU A 41 2.14 9.85 7.14
N LEU A 42 2.37 10.57 6.05
CA LEU A 42 2.05 12.00 5.94
C LEU A 42 0.55 12.28 6.08
N TYR A 43 -0.31 11.39 5.57
CA TYR A 43 -1.76 11.50 5.70
C TYR A 43 -2.21 11.43 7.16
N ASN A 44 -1.68 10.46 7.90
CA ASN A 44 -2.05 10.24 9.30
C ASN A 44 -1.27 11.13 10.28
N TRP A 45 -0.25 11.86 9.84
CA TRP A 45 0.68 12.59 10.71
C TRP A 45 0.02 13.58 11.67
N ASP A 46 -0.93 14.38 11.17
CA ASP A 46 -1.60 15.39 12.01
C ASP A 46 -2.53 14.71 13.05
N ASP A 47 -3.15 13.57 12.71
CA ASP A 47 -3.94 12.79 13.66
C ASP A 47 -3.01 12.12 14.70
N MET A 48 -1.90 11.52 14.25
CA MET A 48 -0.86 10.92 15.11
C MET A 48 -0.30 11.91 16.13
N LYS A 49 -0.21 13.20 15.79
CA LYS A 49 0.34 14.25 16.66
C LYS A 49 -0.52 14.50 17.91
N GLN A 50 -1.81 14.14 17.90
CA GLN A 50 -2.69 14.20 19.07
C GLN A 50 -2.47 13.03 20.06
N TYR A 51 -1.65 12.05 19.69
CA TYR A 51 -1.38 10.87 20.48
C TYR A 51 -0.05 10.95 21.22
N SER A 52 0.08 10.19 22.31
CA SER A 52 1.34 10.12 23.07
C SER A 52 2.48 9.62 22.18
N LYS A 53 3.73 10.00 22.48
CA LYS A 53 4.92 9.51 21.76
C LYS A 53 4.97 7.98 21.68
N LYS A 54 4.45 7.28 22.69
CA LYS A 54 4.37 5.82 22.77
C LYS A 54 3.40 5.23 21.72
N SER A 55 2.21 5.79 21.60
CA SER A 55 1.19 5.38 20.61
C SER A 55 1.59 5.71 19.17
N ILE A 56 2.33 6.82 18.95
CA ILE A 56 2.90 7.15 17.63
C ILE A 56 3.88 6.04 17.21
N GLY A 57 4.78 5.63 18.10
CA GLY A 57 5.75 4.55 17.82
C GLY A 57 5.07 3.22 17.48
N ILE A 58 4.02 2.85 18.22
CA ILE A 58 3.24 1.63 17.95
C ILE A 58 2.55 1.71 16.60
N MET A 59 1.95 2.85 16.26
CA MET A 59 1.25 3.04 15.00
C MET A 59 2.23 3.01 13.81
N ILE A 60 3.38 3.67 13.92
CA ILE A 60 4.46 3.56 12.91
C ILE A 60 4.92 2.10 12.77
N GLY A 61 5.13 1.39 13.88
CA GLY A 61 5.54 -0.01 13.89
C GLY A 61 4.53 -0.92 13.18
N ILE A 62 3.24 -0.78 13.48
CA ILE A 62 2.17 -1.52 12.80
C ILE A 62 2.20 -1.20 11.30
N ILE A 63 2.26 0.08 10.93
CA ILE A 63 2.26 0.49 9.53
C ILE A 63 3.48 -0.13 8.80
N VAL A 64 4.69 -0.09 9.40
CA VAL A 64 5.92 -0.66 8.80
C VAL A 64 5.86 -2.17 8.64
N VAL A 65 5.37 -2.90 9.64
CA VAL A 65 5.20 -4.35 9.53
C VAL A 65 4.18 -4.67 8.44
N CYS A 66 3.05 -3.98 8.46
CA CYS A 66 1.99 -4.15 7.47
C CYS A 66 2.48 -3.88 6.03
N SER A 67 3.35 -2.89 5.79
CA SER A 67 3.87 -2.63 4.44
C SER A 67 4.87 -3.67 3.96
N LEU A 68 5.73 -4.19 4.85
CA LEU A 68 6.59 -5.34 4.52
C LEU A 68 5.77 -6.55 4.11
N PHE A 69 4.70 -6.86 4.86
CA PHE A 69 3.79 -7.95 4.52
C PHE A 69 3.13 -7.76 3.15
N VAL A 70 2.68 -6.54 2.83
CA VAL A 70 2.10 -6.24 1.51
C VAL A 70 3.11 -6.43 0.38
N GLY A 71 4.35 -5.98 0.57
CA GLY A 71 5.41 -6.17 -0.42
C GLY A 71 5.66 -7.64 -0.71
N VAL A 72 5.75 -8.47 0.34
CA VAL A 72 5.92 -9.93 0.21
C VAL A 72 4.72 -10.56 -0.49
N ILE A 73 3.49 -10.20 -0.11
CA ILE A 73 2.27 -10.71 -0.73
C ILE A 73 2.24 -10.36 -2.22
N LEU A 74 2.57 -9.12 -2.58
CA LEU A 74 2.57 -8.67 -3.97
C LEU A 74 3.57 -9.46 -4.83
N ILE A 75 4.79 -9.64 -4.35
CA ILE A 75 5.85 -10.36 -5.08
C ILE A 75 5.48 -11.84 -5.23
N GLU A 76 5.10 -12.50 -4.15
CA GLU A 76 4.82 -13.94 -4.16
C GLU A 76 3.53 -14.25 -4.94
N GLY A 77 2.51 -13.38 -4.83
CA GLY A 77 1.28 -13.48 -5.59
C GLY A 77 1.51 -13.34 -7.09
N GLN A 78 2.31 -12.36 -7.53
CA GLN A 78 2.67 -12.21 -8.95
C GLN A 78 3.41 -13.44 -9.49
N LYS A 79 4.35 -14.01 -8.71
CA LYS A 79 5.08 -15.24 -9.08
C LYS A 79 4.16 -16.46 -9.19
N GLN A 80 3.17 -16.58 -8.31
CA GLN A 80 2.19 -17.66 -8.40
C GLN A 80 1.28 -17.50 -9.62
N MET A 81 0.87 -16.26 -9.93
CA MET A 81 0.08 -15.97 -11.12
C MET A 81 0.83 -16.32 -12.41
N GLU A 82 2.15 -16.14 -12.46
CA GLU A 82 3.00 -16.53 -13.60
C GLU A 82 3.01 -18.03 -13.87
N LYS A 83 2.81 -18.85 -12.83
CA LYS A 83 2.82 -20.30 -12.94
C LYS A 83 1.47 -20.88 -13.35
N MET A 84 0.39 -20.10 -13.28
CA MET A 84 -0.96 -20.57 -13.58
C MET A 84 -1.33 -20.28 -15.04
N SER A 85 -1.69 -21.34 -15.77
CA SER A 85 -2.09 -21.26 -17.18
C SER A 85 -3.30 -20.36 -17.42
N ILE A 86 -4.20 -20.26 -16.44
CA ILE A 86 -5.42 -19.45 -16.51
C ILE A 86 -5.09 -17.97 -16.71
N PHE A 87 -3.97 -17.47 -16.18
CA PHE A 87 -3.62 -16.05 -16.29
C PHE A 87 -2.81 -15.70 -17.54
N GLN A 88 -2.34 -16.68 -18.33
CA GLN A 88 -1.46 -16.44 -19.49
C GLN A 88 -2.08 -15.50 -20.54
N GLU A 89 -3.34 -15.70 -20.93
CA GLU A 89 -4.00 -14.89 -21.98
C GLU A 89 -4.25 -13.42 -21.61
N TRP A 90 -4.26 -13.11 -20.32
CA TRP A 90 -4.65 -11.82 -19.74
C TRP A 90 -3.73 -11.40 -18.60
N MET A 91 -2.47 -11.83 -18.69
CA MET A 91 -1.48 -11.77 -17.63
C MET A 91 -1.21 -10.35 -17.13
N SER A 92 -1.12 -9.40 -18.05
CA SER A 92 -0.94 -7.98 -17.76
C SER A 92 -2.13 -7.42 -16.98
N SER A 93 -3.36 -7.66 -17.46
CA SER A 93 -4.59 -7.22 -16.81
C SER A 93 -4.77 -7.86 -15.43
N ALA A 94 -4.46 -9.15 -15.30
CA ALA A 94 -4.56 -9.88 -14.04
C ALA A 94 -3.55 -9.36 -13.00
N LYS A 95 -2.30 -9.13 -13.39
CA LYS A 95 -1.28 -8.53 -12.53
C LYS A 95 -1.66 -7.12 -12.06
N SER A 96 -2.23 -6.31 -12.95
CA SER A 96 -2.70 -4.96 -12.61
C SER A 96 -3.88 -4.99 -11.65
N LEU A 97 -4.90 -5.82 -11.92
CA LEU A 97 -6.06 -6.01 -11.05
C LEU A 97 -5.66 -6.54 -9.67
N TYR A 98 -4.70 -7.47 -9.62
CA TYR A 98 -4.18 -8.02 -8.37
C TYR A 98 -3.58 -6.93 -7.48
N ILE A 99 -2.75 -6.05 -8.04
CA ILE A 99 -2.19 -4.90 -7.32
C ILE A 99 -3.30 -4.01 -6.76
N VAL A 100 -4.29 -3.65 -7.58
CA VAL A 100 -5.40 -2.79 -7.16
C VAL A 100 -6.18 -3.43 -6.00
N ILE A 101 -6.50 -4.72 -6.08
CA ILE A 101 -7.24 -5.44 -5.05
C ILE A 101 -6.45 -5.45 -3.73
N VAL A 102 -5.17 -5.80 -3.77
CA VAL A 102 -4.31 -5.83 -2.58
C VAL A 102 -4.23 -4.46 -1.92
N VAL A 103 -4.06 -3.39 -2.70
CA VAL A 103 -4.01 -2.01 -2.20
C VAL A 103 -5.32 -1.59 -1.54
N VAL A 104 -6.48 -1.90 -2.15
CA VAL A 104 -7.80 -1.54 -1.59
C VAL A 104 -8.08 -2.28 -0.28
N ILE A 105 -7.78 -3.58 -0.22
CA ILE A 105 -7.93 -4.38 1.01
C ILE A 105 -7.02 -3.81 2.10
N PHE A 106 -5.77 -3.49 1.75
CA PHE A 106 -4.82 -2.95 2.71
C PHE A 106 -5.25 -1.60 3.28
N LEU A 107 -5.72 -0.67 2.43
CA LEU A 107 -6.27 0.61 2.87
C LEU A 107 -7.43 0.40 3.84
N ARG A 108 -8.36 -0.52 3.54
CA ARG A 108 -9.47 -0.84 4.45
C ARG A 108 -8.96 -1.34 5.80
N ILE A 109 -7.97 -2.22 5.82
CA ILE A 109 -7.39 -2.75 7.06
C ILE A 109 -6.73 -1.62 7.86
N VAL A 110 -5.90 -0.79 7.23
CA VAL A 110 -5.21 0.32 7.90
C VAL A 110 -6.22 1.33 8.46
N ILE A 111 -7.25 1.71 7.69
CA ILE A 111 -8.32 2.61 8.16
C ILE A 111 -9.09 1.97 9.32
N SER A 112 -9.39 0.67 9.24
CA SER A 112 -10.11 -0.04 10.29
C SER A 112 -9.28 -0.11 11.58
N ILE A 113 -7.99 -0.45 11.51
CA ILE A 113 -7.09 -0.49 12.66
C ILE A 113 -6.92 0.90 13.26
N ALA A 114 -6.69 1.91 12.43
CA ALA A 114 -6.65 3.30 12.88
C ALA A 114 -7.95 3.64 13.61
N SER A 115 -9.11 3.38 13.01
CA SER A 115 -10.41 3.68 13.64
C SER A 115 -10.62 2.94 14.97
N TYR A 116 -10.14 1.70 15.11
CA TYR A 116 -10.18 0.94 16.36
C TYR A 116 -9.31 1.57 17.45
N ILE A 117 -8.06 1.90 17.12
CA ILE A 117 -7.13 2.56 18.05
C ILE A 117 -7.66 3.95 18.44
N LEU A 118 -8.33 4.65 17.52
CA LEU A 118 -8.94 5.95 17.75
C LEU A 118 -10.20 5.87 18.65
N LYS A 119 -10.99 4.79 18.56
CA LYS A 119 -12.21 4.56 19.37
C LYS A 119 -11.94 4.13 20.81
N GLU A 120 -10.71 3.69 21.12
CA GLU A 120 -10.29 3.33 22.48
C GLU A 120 -9.99 4.55 23.37
N LYS A 121 -10.29 5.76 22.89
CA LYS A 121 -10.27 7.03 23.65
C LYS A 121 -11.67 7.65 23.66
#